data_AF-A0AB33A8U1-F1
#
_entry.id   AF-A0AB33A8U1-F1
#
_cell.length_a   1.000
_cell.length_b   1.000
_cell.length_c   1.000
_cell.angle_alpha   90.00
_cell.angle_beta   90.00
_cell.angle_gamma   90.00
#
_symmetry.space_group_name_H-M   'P 1'
#
loop_
_entity.id
_entity.type
_entity.pdbx_description
1 polymer ?
#
loop_
_entity_poly.entity_id
_entity_poly.type
_entity_poly.pdbx_seq_one_letter_code
_entity_poly.pdbx_strand_id
1 'polypeptide(L)' 'MTEPSQAHIDRARELGLSFDPSDISDEELSRAIATYERVYIEAMTENAGRGTDTPTERRRMFGPGSIDDVQNPG' A
#
# COMPACT_ATOMS: atom_id res chain seq x y z
N MET A 1 -7.59 28.63 11.67
CA MET A 1 -7.42 27.66 10.58
C MET A 1 -6.17 28.08 9.85
N THR A 2 -5.22 27.16 9.68
CA THR A 2 -4.00 27.42 8.92
C THR A 2 -4.34 27.27 7.45
N GLU A 3 -4.00 28.26 6.62
CA GLU A 3 -4.17 28.16 5.18
C GLU A 3 -3.37 26.97 4.63
N PRO A 4 -3.90 26.22 3.65
CA PRO A 4 -3.20 25.09 3.07
C PRO A 4 -1.92 25.53 2.36
N SER A 5 -0.83 24.82 2.63
CA SER A 5 0.45 25.04 2.00
C SER A 5 0.40 24.73 0.51
N GLN A 6 1.19 25.45 -0.28
CA GLN A 6 1.26 25.24 -1.73
C GLN A 6 1.65 23.80 -2.08
N ALA A 7 2.52 23.18 -1.28
CA ALA A 7 2.92 21.78 -1.45
C ALA A 7 1.75 20.81 -1.33
N HIS A 8 0.88 20.99 -0.32
CA HIS A 8 -0.32 20.17 -0.17
C HIS A 8 -1.34 20.43 -1.30
N ILE A 9 -1.49 21.69 -1.73
CA ILE A 9 -2.36 22.06 -2.86
C ILE A 9 -1.91 21.35 -4.16
N ASP A 10 -0.62 21.41 -4.47
CA ASP A 10 -0.07 20.78 -5.67
C ASP A 10 -0.21 19.26 -5.61
N ARG A 11 0.04 18.66 -4.44
CA ARG A 11 -0.14 17.21 -4.25
C ARG A 11 -1.59 16.78 -4.41
N ALA A 12 -2.54 17.53 -3.85
CA ALA A 12 -3.96 17.23 -3.99
C ALA A 12 -4.42 17.33 -5.45
N ARG A 13 -3.90 18.28 -6.23
CA ARG A 13 -4.15 18.40 -7.67
C ARG A 13 -3.58 17.22 -8.46
N GLU A 14 -2.36 16.79 -8.14
CA GLU A 14 -1.73 15.61 -8.75
C GLU A 14 -2.57 14.34 -8.52
N LEU A 15 -3.16 14.21 -7.34
CA LEU A 15 -4.05 13.12 -6.97
C LEU A 15 -5.47 13.26 -7.55
N GLY A 16 -5.79 14.39 -8.20
CA GLY A 16 -7.11 14.67 -8.76
C GLY A 16 -8.19 14.97 -7.71
N LEU A 17 -7.79 15.37 -6.50
CA LEU A 17 -8.72 15.74 -5.43
C LEU A 17 -9.36 17.10 -5.72
N SER A 18 -10.69 17.15 -5.64
CA SER A 18 -11.45 18.40 -5.70
C SER A 18 -11.63 18.96 -4.29
N PHE A 19 -11.18 20.19 -4.06
CA PHE A 19 -11.35 20.89 -2.78
C PHE A 19 -11.41 22.41 -3.03
N ASP A 20 -12.02 23.16 -2.09
CA ASP A 20 -11.93 24.62 -2.05
C ASP A 20 -10.83 25.03 -1.05
N PRO A 21 -9.75 25.70 -1.48
CA PRO A 21 -8.67 26.12 -0.59
C PRO A 21 -9.11 27.14 0.46
N SER A 22 -10.25 27.81 0.27
CA SER A 22 -10.80 28.80 1.22
C SER A 22 -11.55 28.16 2.39
N ASP A 23 -12.03 26.93 2.20
CA ASP A 23 -12.89 26.21 3.17
C ASP A 23 -12.17 25.04 3.86
N ILE A 24 -10.90 24.78 3.54
CA ILE A 24 -10.13 23.68 4.10
C ILE A 24 -8.87 24.17 4.82
N SER A 25 -8.57 23.59 5.97
CA SER A 25 -7.30 23.82 6.66
C SER A 25 -6.16 22.99 6.08
N ASP A 26 -4.91 23.43 6.30
CA ASP A 26 -3.72 22.66 5.90
C ASP A 26 -3.72 21.24 6.48
N GLU A 27 -4.08 21.11 7.75
CA GLU A 27 -4.13 19.82 8.43
C GLU A 27 -5.22 18.90 7.86
N GLU A 28 -6.38 19.44 7.48
CA GLU A 28 -7.44 18.67 6.80
C GLU A 28 -7.02 18.24 5.40
N LEU A 29 -6.40 19.13 4.63
CA LEU A 29 -5.91 18.80 3.29
C LEU A 29 -4.81 17.72 3.36
N SER A 30 -3.87 17.85 4.29
CA SER A 30 -2.82 16.87 4.54
C SER A 30 -3.39 15.49 4.91
N ARG A 31 -4.41 15.47 5.79
CA ARG A 31 -5.09 14.22 6.18
C ARG A 31 -5.85 13.59 5.01
N ALA A 32 -6.51 14.40 4.19
CA ALA A 32 -7.22 13.93 3.01
C ALA A 32 -6.26 13.28 2.00
N ILE A 33 -5.12 13.91 1.74
CA ILE A 33 -4.04 13.38 0.90
C ILE A 33 -3.56 12.03 1.43
N ALA A 34 -3.17 11.96 2.71
CA ALA A 34 -2.67 10.73 3.31
C ALA A 34 -3.69 9.58 3.27
N THR A 35 -4.98 9.92 3.44
CA THR A 35 -6.07 8.94 3.37
C THR A 35 -6.25 8.41 1.95
N TYR A 36 -6.26 9.31 0.95
CA TYR A 36 -6.39 8.93 -0.44
C TYR A 36 -5.23 8.02 -0.88
N GLU A 37 -4.00 8.38 -0.56
CA GLU A 37 -2.81 7.59 -0.91
C GLU A 37 -2.85 6.20 -0.28
N ARG A 38 -3.26 6.11 1.00
CA ARG A 38 -3.42 4.82 1.68
C ARG A 38 -4.46 3.93 0.99
N VAL A 39 -5.64 4.46 0.70
CA VAL A 39 -6.72 3.72 0.03
C VAL A 39 -6.29 3.32 -1.38
N TYR A 40 -5.59 4.19 -2.10
CA TYR A 40 -5.07 3.89 -3.44
C TYR A 40 -4.06 2.73 -3.40
N ILE A 41 -3.14 2.72 -2.43
CA ILE A 41 -2.19 1.63 -2.22
C ILE A 41 -2.92 0.34 -1.82
N GLU A 42 -3.88 0.41 -0.90
CA GLU A 42 -4.68 -0.74 -0.46
C GLU A 42 -5.44 -1.33 -1.66
N ALA A 43 -6.13 -0.52 -2.46
CA ALA A 43 -6.84 -0.96 -3.65
C ALA A 43 -5.92 -1.58 -4.71
N MET A 44 -4.73 -1.02 -4.92
CA MET A 44 -3.72 -1.59 -5.83
C MET A 44 -3.12 -2.89 -5.28
N THR A 45 -2.98 -3.02 -3.97
CA THR A 45 -2.48 -4.24 -3.30
C THR A 45 -3.53 -5.35 -3.30
N GLU A 46 -4.80 -5.02 -3.09
CA GLU A 46 -5.92 -5.95 -3.20
C GLU A 46 -6.10 -6.44 -4.64
N ASN A 47 -5.94 -5.55 -5.64
CA ASN A 47 -5.92 -5.95 -7.05
C ASN A 47 -4.68 -6.78 -7.41
N ALA A 48 -3.51 -6.47 -6.84
CA ALA A 48 -2.32 -7.30 -7.00
C ALA A 48 -2.51 -8.69 -6.38
N GLY A 49 -3.15 -8.77 -5.20
CA GLY A 49 -3.47 -10.02 -4.50
C GLY A 49 -4.44 -10.95 -5.23
N ARG A 50 -5.19 -10.46 -6.23
CA ARG A 50 -6.05 -11.31 -7.08
C ARG A 50 -5.31 -11.87 -8.31
N GLY A 51 -4.12 -11.37 -8.60
CA GLY A 51 -3.24 -11.84 -9.69
C GLY A 51 -1.91 -12.44 -9.23
N THR A 52 -1.55 -12.28 -7.96
CA THR A 52 -0.36 -12.91 -7.38
C THR A 52 -0.76 -13.79 -6.20
N ASP A 53 -1.14 -15.03 -6.51
CA ASP A 53 -0.67 -16.19 -5.76
C ASP A 53 0.87 -16.18 -5.78
N THR A 54 1.48 -15.25 -5.05
CA THR A 54 2.86 -15.38 -4.63
C THR A 54 2.82 -15.83 -3.19
N PRO A 55 3.04 -17.12 -2.90
CA PRO A 55 3.17 -17.62 -1.53
C PRO A 55 4.54 -17.21 -0.98
N THR A 56 4.79 -15.90 -0.84
CA THR A 56 6.10 -15.40 -0.41
C THR A 56 6.22 -15.22 1.10
N GLU A 57 5.14 -15.37 1.88
CA GLU A 57 5.22 -15.21 3.35
C GLU A 57 4.46 -16.28 4.16
N ARG A 58 4.46 -17.56 3.73
CA ARG A 58 3.92 -18.62 4.61
C ARG A 58 4.69 -19.94 4.65
N ARG A 59 5.94 -19.99 4.18
CA ARG A 59 6.72 -21.23 4.12
C ARG A 59 8.11 -21.17 4.77
N ARG A 60 8.26 -20.40 5.86
CA ARG A 60 9.43 -20.48 6.75
C ARG A 60 9.07 -20.79 8.21
N MET A 61 8.01 -21.58 8.44
CA MET A 61 7.64 -22.00 9.79
C MET A 61 7.36 -23.50 9.95
N PHE A 62 7.82 -24.39 9.07
CA PHE A 62 7.77 -25.84 9.35
C PHE A 62 8.93 -26.61 8.71
N GLY A 63 9.92 -26.97 9.55
CA GLY A 63 10.64 -28.26 9.55
C GLY A 63 12.06 -28.30 8.95
N PRO A 64 13.08 -28.69 9.74
CA PRO A 64 14.13 -29.58 9.26
C PRO A 64 13.68 -31.02 9.53
N GLY A 65 12.68 -31.48 8.78
CA GLY A 65 12.40 -32.90 8.66
C GLY A 65 13.26 -33.45 7.54
N SER A 66 14.51 -33.81 7.85
CA SER A 66 15.35 -34.60 6.96
C SER A 66 14.61 -35.91 6.68
N ILE A 67 13.97 -35.99 5.51
CA ILE A 67 13.45 -37.24 4.98
C ILE A 67 14.49 -37.73 4.00
N ASP A 68 15.19 -38.77 4.42
CA ASP A 68 15.89 -39.75 3.60
C ASP A 68 15.22 -39.92 2.23
N ASP A 69 15.95 -39.57 1.16
CA ASP A 69 15.75 -40.23 -0.13
C ASP A 69 16.99 -41.08 -0.43
N VAL A 70 16.80 -42.34 -0.03
CA VAL A 70 17.43 -43.56 -0.53
C VAL A 70 17.74 -43.45 -2.03
N GLN A 71 19.02 -43.41 -2.38
CA GLN A 71 19.49 -43.86 -3.69
C GLN A 71 20.30 -45.15 -3.53
N ASN A 72 19.75 -46.23 -4.07
CA ASN A 72 20.40 -47.49 -4.39
C ASN A 72 19.62 -48.14 -5.55
N PRO A 73 20.16 -48.98 -6.45
CA PRO A 73 21.55 -49.19 -6.91
C PRO A 73 21.70 -48.94 -8.43
N GLY A 74 22.95 -48.92 -8.91
CA GLY A 74 23.33 -49.08 -10.32
C GLY A 74 24.83 -49.25 -10.47
#